data_AF-A0A2H9RKJ2-F1
#
_entry.id   AF-A0A2H9RKJ2-F1
#
_cell.length_a   1.000
_cell.length_b   1.000
_cell.length_c   1.000
_cell.angle_alpha   90.00
_cell.angle_beta   90.00
_cell.angle_gamma   90.00
#
_symmetry.space_group_name_H-M   'P 1'
#
loop_
_entity.id
_entity.type
_entity.pdbx_description
1 polymer ?
#
loop_
_entity_poly.entity_id
_entity_poly.type
_entity_poly.pdbx_seq_one_letter_code
_entity_poly.pdbx_strand_id
1 'polypeptide(L)'
;MKSKEIIQQKYKNVTCPKCSSNKIKKDGKRKTQNRGKIQRYRCKECNFRFVIDDGFYRMRNNENKITAGIDLYYKGVSLRKVQEHFQAFYPYNSSHMSVYRWIIKYAEMVGNLVDNIPIKCGKEMQSDEMEYYRRKSKYHRGKEQNWFVDTFDVETKFMVTGEYIGSRTNENLIKVMKRAKFKTEEQVEIVTTDGLRGYPRVLRKTFSLQSPYHASSRTKSKIIHNVVIADERGFNYPIERLHNTIRERTKVMRGFHGCIESAHAIMKGLEINYNFNRKHMTLGKKTPAEVAIPHLELGVNKWLDLIKLSKV
;
A
#
# COMPACT_ATOMS: atom_id res chain seq x y z
N MET A 1 18.19 -2.79 -8.23
CA MET A 1 18.98 -2.05 -7.23
C MET A 1 18.64 -2.59 -5.86
N LYS A 2 19.65 -2.94 -5.05
CA LYS A 2 19.40 -3.50 -3.72
C LYS A 2 18.96 -2.41 -2.77
N SER A 3 17.86 -2.62 -2.03
CA SER A 3 17.38 -1.66 -1.02
C SER A 3 18.50 -1.19 -0.09
N LYS A 4 19.35 -2.14 0.32
CA LYS A 4 20.52 -1.90 1.17
C LYS A 4 21.53 -0.93 0.57
N GLU A 5 21.80 -1.02 -0.73
CA GLU A 5 22.76 -0.14 -1.42
C GLU A 5 22.22 1.29 -1.49
N ILE A 6 20.94 1.44 -1.86
CA ILE A 6 20.24 2.74 -1.91
C ILE A 6 20.27 3.40 -0.52
N ILE A 7 19.91 2.64 0.51
CA ILE A 7 19.93 3.13 1.90
C ILE A 7 21.35 3.51 2.32
N GLN A 8 22.36 2.70 1.97
CA GLN A 8 23.75 2.99 2.31
C GLN A 8 24.28 4.24 1.61
N GLN A 9 23.90 4.46 0.34
CA GLN A 9 24.25 5.67 -0.40
C GLN A 9 23.69 6.93 0.27
N LYS A 10 22.43 6.89 0.75
CA LYS A 10 21.85 8.00 1.53
C LYS A 10 22.67 8.32 2.78
N TYR A 11 23.13 7.31 3.53
CA TYR A 11 23.97 7.54 4.71
C TYR A 11 25.36 8.09 4.38
N LYS A 12 25.84 7.93 3.13
CA LYS A 12 27.07 8.59 2.64
C LYS A 12 26.81 10.05 2.27
N ASN A 13 25.67 10.35 1.65
CA ASN A 13 25.33 11.68 1.14
C ASN A 13 24.47 12.51 2.12
N VAL A 14 24.90 12.58 3.38
CA VAL A 14 24.13 13.28 4.43
C VAL A 14 24.34 14.79 4.33
N THR A 15 23.24 15.53 4.16
CA THR A 15 23.24 17.00 4.12
C THR A 15 22.58 17.60 5.36
N CYS A 16 22.89 18.87 5.64
CA CYS A 16 22.25 19.60 6.73
C CYS A 16 20.80 19.94 6.36
N PRO A 17 19.79 19.59 7.18
CA PRO A 17 18.40 19.94 6.88
C PRO A 17 18.08 21.45 7.01
N LYS A 18 18.99 22.26 7.56
CA LYS A 18 18.80 23.70 7.74
C LYS A 18 19.44 24.55 6.64
N CYS A 19 20.62 24.18 6.17
CA CYS A 19 21.39 24.96 5.19
C CYS A 19 21.88 24.15 3.98
N SER A 20 21.44 22.89 3.84
CA SER A 20 21.80 21.97 2.75
C SER A 20 23.30 21.64 2.58
N SER A 21 24.16 22.16 3.45
CA SER A 21 25.60 21.89 3.45
C SER A 21 25.91 20.40 3.62
N ASN A 22 26.89 19.92 2.87
CA ASN A 22 27.46 18.57 2.97
C ASN A 22 28.58 18.47 4.02
N LYS A 23 29.00 19.59 4.63
CA LYS A 23 30.06 19.61 5.65
C LYS A 23 29.52 19.17 7.01
N ILE A 24 29.32 17.87 7.16
CA ILE A 24 28.74 17.26 8.36
C ILE A 24 29.78 16.50 9.17
N LYS A 25 29.69 16.55 10.51
CA LYS A 25 30.45 15.67 11.42
C LYS A 25 29.53 14.91 12.36
N LYS A 26 29.97 13.74 12.82
CA LYS A 26 29.33 13.01 13.94
C LYS A 26 29.51 13.83 15.23
N ASP A 27 28.45 13.97 16.02
CA ASP A 27 28.42 14.79 17.25
C ASP A 27 27.69 14.05 18.38
N GLY A 28 28.31 12.97 18.86
CA GLY A 28 27.80 12.13 19.94
C GLY A 28 26.62 11.24 19.54
N LYS A 29 26.01 10.59 20.54
CA LYS A 29 24.85 9.70 20.37
C LYS A 29 23.72 10.09 21.32
N ARG A 30 22.48 10.05 20.84
CA ARG A 30 21.27 10.22 21.66
C ARG A 30 20.81 8.85 22.16
N LYS A 31 20.70 8.66 23.48
CA LYS A 31 19.98 7.51 24.03
C LYS A 31 18.46 7.75 23.88
N THR A 32 17.76 6.80 23.30
CA THR A 32 16.30 6.77 23.24
C THR A 32 15.76 5.80 24.29
N GLN A 33 14.45 5.88 24.58
CA GLN A 33 13.82 5.03 25.59
C GLN A 33 13.91 3.54 25.23
N ASN A 34 13.43 3.13 24.05
CA ASN A 34 13.29 1.71 23.68
C ASN A 34 13.97 1.35 22.35
N ARG A 35 14.71 2.28 21.70
CA ARG A 35 15.39 2.06 20.41
C ARG A 35 16.92 1.97 20.54
N GLY A 36 17.48 2.34 21.70
CA GLY A 36 18.92 2.34 21.93
C GLY A 36 19.60 3.67 21.59
N LYS A 37 20.88 3.62 21.19
CA LYS A 37 21.69 4.81 20.90
C LYS A 37 21.60 5.18 19.42
N ILE A 38 21.22 6.42 19.11
CA ILE A 38 21.13 6.94 17.75
C ILE A 38 22.24 7.97 17.50
N GLN A 39 22.89 7.89 16.34
CA GLN A 39 23.93 8.84 15.96
C GLN A 39 23.36 10.25 15.74
N ARG A 40 24.01 11.25 16.35
CA ARG A 40 23.74 12.68 16.09
C ARG A 40 24.79 13.23 15.14
N TYR A 41 24.38 14.20 14.34
CA TYR A 41 25.22 14.91 13.39
C TYR A 41 25.17 16.40 13.67
N ARG A 42 26.25 17.10 13.37
CA ARG A 42 26.35 18.56 13.44
C ARG A 42 26.87 19.09 12.11
N CYS A 43 26.20 20.10 11.57
CA CYS A 43 26.69 20.85 10.43
C CYS A 43 27.84 21.77 10.85
N LYS A 44 28.93 21.80 10.08
CA LYS A 44 30.08 22.68 10.35
C LYS A 44 29.82 24.14 9.95
N GLU A 45 28.86 24.40 9.08
CA GLU A 45 28.56 25.77 8.61
C GLU A 45 27.54 26.47 9.52
N CYS A 46 26.36 25.88 9.73
CA CYS A 46 25.31 26.52 10.54
C CYS A 46 25.23 26.01 12.00
N ASN A 47 26.14 25.12 12.43
CA ASN A 47 26.18 24.49 13.76
C ASN A 47 24.93 23.69 14.16
N PHE A 48 23.97 23.51 13.26
CA PHE A 48 22.73 22.79 13.52
C PHE A 48 22.98 21.31 13.82
N ARG A 49 22.37 20.83 14.90
CA ARG A 49 22.43 19.42 15.34
C ARG A 49 21.18 18.69 14.91
N PHE A 50 21.36 17.54 14.28
CA PHE A 50 20.24 16.73 13.78
C PHE A 50 20.52 15.23 13.86
N VAL A 51 19.48 14.46 13.57
CA VAL A 51 19.52 13.01 13.39
C VAL A 51 18.94 12.74 12.00
N ILE A 52 19.51 11.78 11.28
CA ILE A 52 19.02 11.38 9.96
C ILE A 52 17.60 10.80 10.11
N ASP A 53 16.67 11.28 9.29
CA ASP A 53 15.35 10.65 9.17
C ASP A 53 15.45 9.43 8.25
N ASP A 54 15.45 8.25 8.87
CA ASP A 54 15.48 6.94 8.22
C ASP A 54 14.09 6.28 8.14
N GLY A 55 13.03 7.07 8.34
CA GLY A 55 11.64 6.60 8.41
C GLY A 55 11.16 6.35 9.84
N PHE A 56 12.10 6.22 10.79
CA PHE A 56 11.81 6.03 12.21
C PHE A 56 12.17 7.26 13.05
N TYR A 57 12.26 8.44 12.43
CA TYR A 57 12.51 9.68 13.15
C TYR A 57 11.45 9.91 14.24
N ARG A 58 11.94 10.30 15.43
CA ARG A 58 11.16 10.49 16.67
C ARG A 58 10.44 9.24 17.22
N MET A 59 10.66 8.05 16.65
CA MET A 59 10.13 6.82 17.23
C MET A 59 10.90 6.40 18.48
N ARG A 60 10.14 6.04 19.53
CA ARG A 60 10.69 5.57 20.82
C ARG A 60 11.08 4.11 20.77
N ASN A 61 10.32 3.29 20.03
CA ASN A 61 10.54 1.85 19.89
C ASN A 61 11.52 1.55 18.74
N ASN A 62 12.24 0.44 18.88
CA ASN A 62 13.10 -0.08 17.83
C ASN A 62 12.29 -0.40 16.56
N GLU A 63 12.88 -0.11 15.40
CA GLU A 63 12.29 -0.37 14.07
C GLU A 63 11.84 -1.82 13.87
N ASN A 64 12.56 -2.80 14.41
CA ASN A 64 12.19 -4.21 14.34
C ASN A 64 10.90 -4.51 15.11
N LYS A 65 10.72 -3.90 16.28
CA LYS A 65 9.49 -4.08 17.06
C LYS A 65 8.29 -3.43 16.36
N ILE A 66 8.48 -2.24 15.79
CA ILE A 66 7.43 -1.54 15.05
C ILE A 66 6.97 -2.37 13.86
N THR A 67 7.93 -2.81 13.03
CA THR A 67 7.64 -3.60 11.82
C THR A 67 7.08 -4.99 12.16
N ALA A 68 7.52 -5.63 13.25
CA ALA A 68 6.90 -6.85 13.75
C ALA A 68 5.41 -6.65 14.11
N GLY A 69 5.06 -5.53 14.74
CA GLY A 69 3.66 -5.23 15.06
C GLY A 69 2.78 -5.02 13.83
N ILE A 70 3.33 -4.38 12.79
CA ILE A 70 2.64 -4.18 11.52
C ILE A 70 2.46 -5.53 10.80
N ASP A 71 3.51 -6.35 10.74
CA ASP A 71 3.48 -7.69 10.14
C ASP A 71 2.46 -8.60 10.84
N LEU A 72 2.50 -8.70 12.17
CA LEU A 72 1.53 -9.46 12.95
C LEU A 72 0.10 -8.99 12.70
N TYR A 73 -0.12 -7.67 12.66
CA TYR A 73 -1.43 -7.11 12.39
C TYR A 73 -1.98 -7.52 11.02
N TYR A 74 -1.17 -7.45 9.96
CA TYR A 74 -1.62 -7.85 8.62
C TYR A 74 -1.67 -9.36 8.42
N LYS A 75 -0.99 -10.15 9.25
CA LYS A 75 -1.18 -11.61 9.38
C LYS A 75 -2.45 -12.01 10.12
N GLY A 76 -3.29 -11.05 10.51
CA GLY A 76 -4.62 -11.30 11.09
C GLY A 76 -4.68 -11.21 12.62
N VAL A 77 -3.57 -10.87 13.28
CA VAL A 77 -3.56 -10.67 14.73
C VAL A 77 -4.24 -9.35 15.07
N SER A 78 -5.14 -9.35 16.06
CA SER A 78 -5.81 -8.12 16.51
C SER A 78 -4.82 -7.20 17.24
N LEU A 79 -5.08 -5.89 17.26
CA LEU A 79 -4.18 -4.91 17.92
C LEU A 79 -3.92 -5.24 19.40
N ARG A 80 -4.92 -5.80 20.09
CA ARG A 80 -4.80 -6.23 21.50
C ARG A 80 -3.91 -7.47 21.63
N LYS A 81 -4.09 -8.46 20.75
CA LYS A 81 -3.21 -9.64 20.69
C LYS A 81 -1.77 -9.28 20.31
N VAL A 82 -1.56 -8.27 19.46
CA VAL A 82 -0.20 -7.74 19.19
C VAL A 82 0.40 -7.11 20.45
N GLN A 83 -0.38 -6.35 21.23
CA GLN A 83 0.08 -5.83 22.52
C GLN A 83 0.41 -6.95 23.51
N GLU A 84 -0.42 -8.00 23.61
CA GLU A 84 -0.16 -9.17 24.45
C GLU A 84 1.13 -9.90 24.01
N HIS A 85 1.32 -10.08 22.71
CA HIS A 85 2.56 -10.62 22.15
C HIS A 85 3.77 -9.75 22.53
N PHE A 86 3.66 -8.42 22.44
CA PHE A 86 4.73 -7.54 22.88
C PHE A 86 5.02 -7.61 24.37
N GLN A 87 4.00 -7.82 25.20
CA GLN A 87 4.16 -8.02 26.64
C GLN A 87 4.94 -9.31 26.95
N ALA A 88 4.71 -10.38 26.19
CA ALA A 88 5.35 -11.66 26.40
C ALA A 88 6.81 -11.71 25.90
N PHE A 89 7.12 -11.07 24.76
CA PHE A 89 8.38 -11.30 24.05
C PHE A 89 9.33 -10.10 23.99
N TYR A 90 8.90 -8.90 24.43
CA TYR A 90 9.73 -7.70 24.37
C TYR A 90 9.89 -7.05 25.75
N PRO A 91 11.06 -6.50 26.09
CA PRO A 91 11.35 -5.95 27.42
C PRO A 91 10.47 -4.75 27.79
N TYR A 92 9.93 -4.05 26.79
CA TYR A 92 9.03 -2.92 26.98
C TYR A 92 7.78 -3.19 26.17
N ASN A 93 6.60 -3.08 26.77
CA ASN A 93 5.34 -3.23 26.04
C ASN A 93 5.02 -1.99 25.17
N SER A 94 3.98 -2.06 24.35
CA SER A 94 3.38 -0.93 23.67
C SER A 94 1.87 -1.12 23.58
N SER A 95 1.12 -0.07 23.92
CA SER A 95 -0.35 -0.09 23.81
C SER A 95 -0.79 -0.44 22.39
N HIS A 96 -1.90 -1.19 22.28
CA HIS A 96 -2.58 -1.47 21.01
C HIS A 96 -2.84 -0.19 20.18
N MET A 97 -3.06 0.97 20.84
CA MET A 97 -3.22 2.25 20.15
C MET A 97 -1.91 2.79 19.57
N SER A 98 -0.76 2.46 20.16
CA SER A 98 0.56 2.77 19.56
C SER A 98 0.76 1.95 18.28
N VAL A 99 0.39 0.66 18.31
CA VAL A 99 0.45 -0.22 17.13
C VAL A 99 -0.45 0.30 16.03
N TYR A 100 -1.69 0.68 16.36
CA TYR A 100 -2.61 1.33 15.42
C TYR A 100 -1.98 2.57 14.76
N ARG A 101 -1.39 3.47 15.55
CA ARG A 101 -0.72 4.67 15.01
C ARG A 101 0.46 4.34 14.10
N TRP A 102 1.19 3.26 14.37
CA TRP A 102 2.26 2.80 13.47
C TRP A 102 1.68 2.30 12.15
N ILE A 103 0.60 1.52 12.19
CA ILE A 103 -0.07 1.01 11.00
C ILE A 103 -0.50 2.15 10.08
N ILE A 104 -1.22 3.13 10.62
CA ILE A 104 -1.68 4.30 9.84
C ILE A 104 -0.50 5.05 9.26
N LYS A 105 0.46 5.47 10.10
CA LYS A 105 1.63 6.25 9.67
C LYS A 105 2.42 5.56 8.56
N TYR A 106 2.70 4.27 8.72
CA TYR A 106 3.57 3.55 7.81
C TYR A 106 2.86 3.05 6.56
N ALA A 107 1.55 2.80 6.60
CA ALA A 107 0.77 2.56 5.41
C ALA A 107 0.74 3.78 4.49
N GLU A 108 0.53 4.98 5.03
CA GLU A 108 0.58 6.23 4.26
C GLU A 108 1.99 6.50 3.69
N MET A 109 3.02 6.39 4.54
CA MET A 109 4.41 6.65 4.14
C MET A 109 4.88 5.70 3.04
N VAL A 110 4.62 4.40 3.20
CA VAL A 110 5.01 3.40 2.20
C VAL A 110 4.10 3.48 0.97
N GLY A 111 2.82 3.80 1.16
CA GLY A 111 1.86 4.05 0.08
C GLY A 111 2.37 5.08 -0.91
N ASN A 112 2.82 6.24 -0.40
CA ASN A 112 3.39 7.31 -1.22
C ASN A 112 4.63 6.87 -2.04
N LEU A 113 5.40 5.90 -1.55
CA LEU A 113 6.51 5.34 -2.31
C LEU A 113 5.99 4.40 -3.39
N VAL A 114 5.25 3.36 -2.99
CA VAL A 114 4.86 2.26 -3.89
C VAL A 114 3.83 2.68 -4.93
N ASP A 115 3.07 3.75 -4.69
CA ASP A 115 2.12 4.28 -5.66
C ASP A 115 2.79 4.93 -6.87
N ASN A 116 4.04 5.34 -6.71
CA ASN A 116 4.83 5.99 -7.75
C ASN A 116 5.80 5.04 -8.46
N ILE A 117 5.74 3.73 -8.17
CA ILE A 117 6.59 2.73 -8.82
C ILE A 117 5.80 2.09 -9.97
N PRO A 118 6.22 2.27 -11.24
CA PRO A 118 5.69 1.51 -12.36
C PRO A 118 5.96 0.03 -12.17
N ILE A 119 5.04 -0.80 -12.65
CA ILE A 119 5.11 -2.25 -12.52
C ILE A 119 5.14 -2.92 -13.89
N LYS A 120 5.87 -4.03 -13.99
CA LYS A 120 5.63 -4.99 -15.06
C LYS A 120 4.31 -5.69 -14.79
N CYS A 121 3.41 -5.68 -15.76
CA CYS A 121 2.11 -6.35 -15.66
C CYS A 121 1.84 -7.19 -16.92
N GLY A 122 0.81 -8.02 -16.84
CA GLY A 122 0.32 -8.80 -17.97
C GLY A 122 -0.56 -7.99 -18.91
N LYS A 123 -1.16 -8.70 -19.87
CA LYS A 123 -2.08 -8.08 -20.82
C LYS A 123 -3.46 -7.81 -20.24
N GLU A 124 -3.88 -8.55 -19.22
CA GLU A 124 -5.19 -8.44 -18.60
C GLU A 124 -5.12 -7.85 -17.20
N MET A 125 -5.87 -6.76 -16.99
CA MET A 125 -6.15 -6.18 -15.69
C MET A 125 -7.63 -6.33 -15.36
N GLN A 126 -7.94 -6.68 -14.12
CA GLN A 126 -9.30 -6.82 -13.61
C GLN A 126 -9.61 -5.67 -12.67
N SER A 127 -10.86 -5.22 -12.62
CA SER A 127 -11.34 -4.26 -11.63
C SER A 127 -12.69 -4.69 -11.09
N ASP A 128 -12.87 -4.50 -9.79
CA ASP A 128 -14.11 -4.83 -9.10
C ASP A 128 -14.26 -3.95 -7.84
N GLU A 129 -15.44 -3.96 -7.24
CA GLU A 129 -15.75 -3.19 -6.04
C GLU A 129 -16.28 -4.08 -4.92
N MET A 130 -15.65 -3.99 -3.75
CA MET A 130 -16.12 -4.62 -2.53
C MET A 130 -16.92 -3.63 -1.69
N GLU A 131 -18.13 -4.03 -1.30
CA GLU A 131 -18.94 -3.27 -0.37
C GLU A 131 -18.44 -3.42 1.07
N TYR A 132 -18.34 -2.30 1.79
CA TYR A 132 -17.98 -2.24 3.19
C TYR A 132 -18.96 -1.38 3.98
N TYR A 133 -19.05 -1.67 5.28
CA TYR A 133 -19.78 -0.85 6.22
C TYR A 133 -18.85 -0.30 7.29
N ARG A 134 -18.86 1.02 7.45
CA ARG A 134 -18.14 1.74 8.51
C ARG A 134 -19.14 2.25 9.54
N ARG A 135 -18.75 2.24 10.82
CA ARG A 135 -19.56 2.84 11.88
C ARG A 135 -19.57 4.37 11.74
N LYS A 136 -20.75 4.99 11.70
CA LYS A 136 -20.91 6.45 11.54
C LYS A 136 -20.31 7.22 12.72
N SER A 137 -20.58 6.77 13.94
CA SER A 137 -20.15 7.43 15.17
C SER A 137 -19.75 6.40 16.23
N LYS A 138 -18.79 6.77 17.07
CA LYS A 138 -18.45 5.99 18.28
C LYS A 138 -19.62 5.98 19.28
N TYR A 139 -20.43 7.04 19.31
CA TYR A 139 -21.48 7.25 20.29
C TYR A 139 -22.85 6.78 19.81
N HIS A 140 -23.15 6.93 18.51
CA HIS A 140 -24.46 6.57 17.96
C HIS A 140 -24.43 5.24 17.20
N ARG A 141 -25.58 4.55 17.18
CA ARG A 141 -25.81 3.40 16.30
C ARG A 141 -25.98 3.91 14.86
N GLY A 142 -25.43 3.17 13.91
CA GLY A 142 -25.51 3.52 12.49
C GLY A 142 -24.26 3.11 11.73
N LYS A 143 -24.49 2.60 10.52
CA LYS A 143 -23.43 2.27 9.57
C LYS A 143 -23.57 3.14 8.33
N GLU A 144 -22.45 3.46 7.73
CA GLU A 144 -22.35 4.10 6.43
C GLU A 144 -21.80 3.08 5.45
N GLN A 145 -22.41 3.00 4.28
CA GLN A 145 -21.94 2.18 3.18
C GLN A 145 -20.72 2.87 2.57
N ASN A 146 -19.64 2.13 2.44
CA ASN A 146 -18.41 2.55 1.80
C ASN A 146 -18.00 1.45 0.81
N TRP A 147 -17.03 1.75 -0.03
CA TRP A 147 -16.60 0.86 -1.10
C TRP A 147 -15.08 0.76 -1.07
N PHE A 148 -14.58 -0.43 -1.37
CA PHE A 148 -13.19 -0.63 -1.70
C PHE A 148 -13.12 -1.02 -3.17
N VAL A 149 -12.56 -0.14 -3.99
CA VAL A 149 -12.43 -0.36 -5.42
C VAL A 149 -11.01 -0.76 -5.69
N ASP A 150 -10.83 -1.92 -6.32
CA ASP A 150 -9.52 -2.44 -6.62
C ASP A 150 -9.29 -2.73 -8.10
N THR A 151 -8.01 -2.74 -8.45
CA THR A 151 -7.54 -3.25 -9.73
C THR A 151 -6.43 -4.27 -9.51
N PHE A 152 -6.42 -5.30 -10.35
CA PHE A 152 -5.63 -6.50 -10.15
C PHE A 152 -5.05 -6.99 -11.47
N ASP A 153 -3.74 -7.24 -11.51
CA ASP A 153 -3.08 -7.85 -12.66
C ASP A 153 -3.13 -9.38 -12.58
N VAL A 154 -3.67 -10.02 -13.62
CA VAL A 154 -3.92 -11.47 -13.59
C VAL A 154 -2.64 -12.28 -13.60
N GLU A 155 -1.61 -11.85 -14.33
CA GLU A 155 -0.38 -12.63 -14.50
C GLU A 155 0.50 -12.57 -13.26
N THR A 156 0.81 -11.37 -12.79
CA THR A 156 1.70 -11.15 -11.64
C THR A 156 0.98 -11.26 -10.30
N LYS A 157 -0.35 -11.35 -10.31
CA LYS A 157 -1.22 -11.30 -9.12
C LYS A 157 -1.01 -10.02 -8.32
N PHE A 158 -0.53 -8.94 -8.94
CA PHE A 158 -0.26 -7.69 -8.25
C PHE A 158 -1.55 -6.88 -8.13
N MET A 159 -1.86 -6.44 -6.92
CA MET A 159 -2.94 -5.50 -6.67
C MET A 159 -2.46 -4.10 -7.07
N VAL A 160 -2.85 -3.65 -8.25
CA VAL A 160 -2.31 -2.43 -8.89
C VAL A 160 -2.76 -1.19 -8.12
N THR A 161 -4.05 -1.11 -7.80
CA THR A 161 -4.61 -0.06 -6.95
C THR A 161 -5.68 -0.62 -6.02
N GLY A 162 -5.77 -0.07 -4.81
CA GLY A 162 -6.89 -0.26 -3.91
C GLY A 162 -7.28 1.07 -3.28
N GLU A 163 -8.52 1.51 -3.46
CA GLU A 163 -9.02 2.78 -2.93
C GLU A 163 -10.28 2.55 -2.09
N TYR A 164 -10.22 2.96 -0.82
CA TYR A 164 -11.38 2.99 0.06
C TYR A 164 -12.10 4.34 -0.05
N ILE A 165 -13.35 4.32 -0.51
CA ILE A 165 -14.13 5.52 -0.86
C ILE A 165 -15.51 5.51 -0.17
N GLY A 166 -16.05 6.71 0.07
CA GLY A 166 -17.38 6.88 0.65
C GLY A 166 -18.52 6.56 -0.32
N SER A 167 -18.28 6.66 -1.64
CA SER A 167 -19.32 6.48 -2.66
C SER A 167 -18.75 5.94 -3.98
N ARG A 168 -19.49 5.03 -4.64
CA ARG A 168 -19.13 4.44 -5.94
C ARG A 168 -19.62 5.32 -7.11
N THR A 169 -19.07 6.52 -7.23
CA THR A 169 -19.36 7.42 -8.36
C THR A 169 -18.40 7.18 -9.52
N ASN A 170 -18.83 7.49 -10.75
CA ASN A 170 -17.97 7.42 -11.93
C ASN A 170 -16.68 8.24 -11.75
N GLU A 171 -16.72 9.37 -11.05
CA GLU A 171 -15.54 10.20 -10.78
C GLU A 171 -14.51 9.49 -9.91
N ASN A 172 -14.96 8.77 -8.88
CA ASN A 172 -14.07 7.98 -8.03
C ASN A 172 -13.47 6.81 -8.81
N LEU A 173 -14.28 6.09 -9.59
CA LEU A 173 -13.79 5.01 -10.46
C LEU A 173 -12.76 5.52 -11.49
N ILE A 174 -12.98 6.71 -12.08
CA ILE A 174 -12.01 7.34 -12.97
C ILE A 174 -10.67 7.59 -12.27
N LYS A 175 -10.68 8.06 -11.02
CA LYS A 175 -9.43 8.28 -10.25
C LYS A 175 -8.67 6.97 -10.05
N VAL A 176 -9.38 5.90 -9.67
CA VAL A 176 -8.79 4.57 -9.48
C VAL A 176 -8.18 4.05 -10.78
N MET A 177 -8.91 4.13 -11.88
CA MET A 177 -8.44 3.64 -13.18
C MET A 177 -7.31 4.49 -13.76
N LYS A 178 -7.27 5.80 -13.49
CA LYS A 178 -6.11 6.65 -13.87
C LYS A 178 -4.85 6.25 -13.12
N ARG A 179 -4.95 5.97 -11.81
CA ARG A 179 -3.82 5.49 -11.01
C ARG A 179 -3.34 4.12 -11.48
N ALA A 180 -4.29 3.22 -11.82
CA ALA A 180 -3.96 1.90 -12.36
C ALA A 180 -3.20 2.04 -13.68
N LYS A 181 -3.74 2.83 -14.62
CA LYS A 181 -3.08 3.14 -15.89
C LYS A 181 -1.68 3.73 -15.72
N PHE A 182 -1.49 4.64 -14.77
CA PHE A 182 -0.17 5.20 -14.49
C PHE A 182 0.84 4.13 -14.06
N LYS A 183 0.44 3.17 -13.22
CA LYS A 183 1.32 2.09 -12.75
C LYS A 183 1.60 1.03 -13.81
N THR A 184 0.60 0.69 -14.61
CA THR A 184 0.71 -0.35 -15.65
C THR A 184 1.26 0.19 -16.96
N GLU A 185 1.33 1.51 -17.10
CA GLU A 185 1.66 2.19 -18.36
C GLU A 185 0.71 1.73 -19.49
N GLU A 186 1.22 1.49 -20.70
CA GLU A 186 0.43 1.07 -21.86
C GLU A 186 0.48 -0.47 -22.07
N GLN A 187 0.88 -1.25 -21.06
CA GLN A 187 1.00 -2.72 -21.16
C GLN A 187 -0.35 -3.46 -21.20
N VAL A 188 -1.39 -2.88 -20.59
CA VAL A 188 -2.71 -3.50 -20.46
C VAL A 188 -3.47 -3.39 -21.78
N GLU A 189 -3.82 -4.55 -22.35
CA GLU A 189 -4.60 -4.67 -23.58
C GLU A 189 -6.07 -5.01 -23.28
N ILE A 190 -6.35 -5.66 -22.15
CA ILE A 190 -7.67 -6.12 -21.75
C ILE A 190 -7.99 -5.61 -20.35
N VAL A 191 -9.13 -4.96 -20.19
CA VAL A 191 -9.68 -4.62 -18.89
C VAL A 191 -10.95 -5.42 -18.65
N THR A 192 -10.93 -6.27 -17.63
CA THR A 192 -12.08 -7.10 -17.23
C THR A 192 -12.81 -6.45 -16.05
N THR A 193 -14.12 -6.26 -16.16
CA THR A 193 -14.96 -5.73 -15.06
C THR A 193 -16.24 -6.55 -14.94
N ASP A 194 -16.98 -6.31 -13.85
CA ASP A 194 -18.36 -6.75 -13.73
C ASP A 194 -19.29 -6.04 -14.72
N GLY A 195 -20.58 -6.38 -14.67
CA GLY A 195 -21.64 -5.79 -15.48
C GLY A 195 -22.05 -4.37 -15.09
N LEU A 196 -21.32 -3.66 -14.21
CA LEU A 196 -21.71 -2.32 -13.77
C LEU A 196 -21.68 -1.33 -14.95
N ARG A 197 -22.84 -0.75 -15.27
CA ARG A 197 -23.06 0.18 -16.40
C ARG A 197 -22.15 1.41 -16.40
N GLY A 198 -21.52 1.74 -15.27
CA GLY A 198 -20.57 2.85 -15.14
C GLY A 198 -19.22 2.59 -15.83
N TYR A 199 -18.72 1.36 -15.84
CA TYR A 199 -17.38 1.03 -16.30
C TYR A 199 -17.09 1.43 -17.75
N PRO A 200 -17.99 1.22 -18.74
CA PRO A 200 -17.76 1.69 -20.10
C PRO A 200 -17.45 3.21 -20.13
N ARG A 201 -18.19 4.03 -19.38
CA ARG A 201 -17.94 5.48 -19.33
C ARG A 201 -16.60 5.82 -18.65
N VAL A 202 -16.24 5.07 -17.61
CA VAL A 202 -14.96 5.21 -16.91
C VAL A 202 -13.80 4.89 -17.86
N LEU A 203 -13.84 3.74 -18.53
CA LEU A 203 -12.80 3.27 -19.45
C LEU A 203 -12.63 4.17 -20.67
N ARG A 204 -13.72 4.75 -21.21
CA ARG A 204 -13.61 5.77 -22.26
C ARG A 204 -12.77 6.97 -21.82
N LYS A 205 -12.90 7.40 -20.55
CA LYS A 205 -12.18 8.56 -20.00
C LYS A 205 -10.75 8.26 -19.54
N THR A 206 -10.39 6.99 -19.32
CA THR A 206 -9.07 6.61 -18.78
C THR A 206 -8.20 5.85 -19.78
N PHE A 207 -8.77 4.85 -20.45
CA PHE A 207 -8.08 3.99 -21.40
C PHE A 207 -8.45 4.29 -22.87
N SER A 208 -9.19 5.38 -23.13
CA SER A 208 -9.60 5.76 -24.48
C SER A 208 -10.37 4.65 -25.20
N LEU A 209 -11.16 3.87 -24.45
CA LEU A 209 -12.11 2.92 -25.02
C LEU A 209 -13.04 3.66 -25.99
N GLN A 210 -13.39 3.06 -27.11
CA GLN A 210 -14.34 3.68 -28.04
C GLN A 210 -15.78 3.45 -27.61
N SER A 211 -16.66 4.36 -28.04
CA SER A 211 -18.09 4.17 -27.87
C SER A 211 -18.60 3.18 -28.92
N PRO A 212 -19.38 2.16 -28.54
CA PRO A 212 -20.04 1.28 -29.52
C PRO A 212 -21.00 2.05 -30.44
N TYR A 213 -21.50 3.22 -30.01
CA TYR A 213 -22.41 4.07 -30.78
C TYR A 213 -21.73 5.00 -31.80
N HIS A 214 -20.40 5.10 -31.81
CA HIS A 214 -19.63 5.96 -32.73
C HIS A 214 -18.52 5.17 -33.45
N ALA A 215 -18.90 4.02 -34.02
CA ALA A 215 -18.00 3.07 -34.68
C ALA A 215 -17.36 3.58 -35.99
N SER A 216 -17.60 4.83 -36.41
CA SER A 216 -17.00 5.42 -37.62
C SER A 216 -15.55 5.91 -37.44
N SER A 217 -14.99 5.81 -36.25
CA SER A 217 -13.62 6.26 -35.96
C SER A 217 -12.59 5.22 -36.43
N ARG A 218 -11.80 5.57 -37.45
CA ARG A 218 -10.65 4.84 -38.01
C ARG A 218 -9.55 4.44 -36.99
N THR A 219 -9.68 4.78 -35.72
CA THR A 219 -8.68 4.51 -34.68
C THR A 219 -9.12 3.31 -33.87
N LYS A 220 -8.37 2.19 -33.81
CA LYS A 220 -8.76 1.06 -32.96
C LYS A 220 -8.70 1.45 -31.48
N SER A 221 -9.66 0.96 -30.68
CA SER A 221 -9.60 1.09 -29.21
C SER A 221 -8.27 0.56 -28.70
N LYS A 222 -7.61 1.31 -27.80
CA LYS A 222 -6.33 0.89 -27.20
C LYS A 222 -6.47 -0.35 -26.33
N ILE A 223 -7.67 -0.58 -25.80
CA ILE A 223 -7.98 -1.73 -24.95
C ILE A 223 -9.26 -2.42 -25.42
N ILE A 224 -9.42 -3.68 -25.00
CA ILE A 224 -10.65 -4.44 -25.05
C ILE A 224 -11.30 -4.39 -23.66
N HIS A 225 -12.59 -4.03 -23.60
CA HIS A 225 -13.37 -4.13 -22.36
C HIS A 225 -14.07 -5.50 -22.33
N ASN A 226 -13.60 -6.38 -21.45
CA ASN A 226 -14.21 -7.68 -21.22
C ASN A 226 -15.21 -7.60 -20.05
N VAL A 227 -16.48 -7.87 -20.30
CA VAL A 227 -17.52 -7.84 -19.26
C VAL A 227 -17.85 -9.26 -18.84
N VAL A 228 -17.61 -9.56 -17.57
CA VAL A 228 -17.89 -10.87 -16.97
C VAL A 228 -19.02 -10.69 -15.96
N ILE A 229 -20.17 -11.29 -16.26
CA ILE A 229 -21.32 -11.33 -15.37
C ILE A 229 -21.43 -12.77 -14.85
N ALA A 230 -21.41 -12.92 -13.51
CA ALA A 230 -21.20 -14.21 -12.86
C ALA A 230 -22.28 -15.26 -13.17
N ASP A 231 -23.51 -14.80 -13.41
CA ASP A 231 -24.68 -15.61 -13.77
C ASP A 231 -24.67 -16.07 -15.24
N GLU A 232 -24.07 -15.30 -16.15
CA GLU A 232 -24.13 -15.56 -17.60
C GLU A 232 -22.82 -16.11 -18.21
N ARG A 233 -21.65 -15.67 -17.72
CA ARG A 233 -20.35 -15.83 -18.42
C ARG A 233 -19.22 -16.40 -17.55
N GLY A 234 -19.57 -16.92 -16.38
CA GLY A 234 -18.64 -17.54 -15.43
C GLY A 234 -18.03 -16.57 -14.42
N PHE A 235 -17.28 -17.11 -13.47
CA PHE A 235 -16.70 -16.33 -12.37
C PHE A 235 -15.32 -15.77 -12.71
N ASN A 236 -15.06 -14.56 -12.23
CA ASN A 236 -13.73 -13.98 -12.28
C ASN A 236 -12.84 -14.52 -11.14
N TYR A 237 -12.40 -15.78 -11.26
CA TYR A 237 -11.69 -16.50 -10.19
C TYR A 237 -10.45 -15.80 -9.62
N PRO A 238 -9.61 -15.09 -10.39
CA PRO A 238 -8.42 -14.42 -9.84
C PRO A 238 -8.77 -13.30 -8.85
N ILE A 239 -9.65 -12.37 -9.23
CA ILE A 239 -10.04 -11.25 -8.36
C ILE A 239 -10.90 -11.73 -7.18
N GLU A 240 -11.77 -12.73 -7.36
CA GLU A 240 -12.54 -13.29 -6.24
C GLU A 240 -11.62 -13.95 -5.19
N ARG A 241 -10.51 -14.56 -5.61
CA ARG A 241 -9.50 -15.08 -4.67
C ARG A 241 -8.78 -13.96 -3.92
N LEU A 242 -8.50 -12.83 -4.57
CA LEU A 242 -8.01 -11.63 -3.90
C LEU A 242 -9.04 -11.17 -2.87
N HIS A 243 -10.30 -10.97 -3.25
CA HIS A 243 -11.36 -10.51 -2.36
C HIS A 243 -11.54 -11.41 -1.15
N ASN A 244 -11.49 -12.73 -1.30
CA ASN A 244 -11.53 -13.66 -0.18
C ASN A 244 -10.35 -13.48 0.79
N THR A 245 -9.15 -13.22 0.28
CA THR A 245 -7.99 -12.85 1.11
C THR A 245 -8.23 -11.56 1.89
N ILE A 246 -8.86 -10.57 1.27
CA ILE A 246 -9.19 -9.30 1.93
C ILE A 246 -10.28 -9.52 3.00
N ARG A 247 -11.34 -10.28 2.68
CA ARG A 247 -12.45 -10.60 3.59
C ARG A 247 -11.98 -11.37 4.82
N GLU A 248 -11.05 -12.33 4.67
CA GLU A 248 -10.43 -13.04 5.81
C GLU A 248 -9.85 -12.06 6.83
N ARG A 249 -9.17 -11.01 6.35
CA ARG A 249 -8.59 -9.99 7.23
C ARG A 249 -9.67 -9.09 7.84
N THR A 250 -10.57 -8.56 7.03
CA THR A 250 -11.53 -7.53 7.46
C THR A 250 -12.65 -8.11 8.33
N LYS A 251 -13.00 -9.38 8.17
CA LYS A 251 -13.94 -10.11 9.05
C LYS A 251 -13.50 -10.07 10.51
N VAL A 252 -12.22 -10.29 10.78
CA VAL A 252 -11.65 -10.26 12.15
C VAL A 252 -11.72 -8.86 12.76
N MET A 253 -11.76 -7.80 11.95
CA MET A 253 -11.84 -6.42 12.42
C MET A 253 -13.23 -6.01 12.92
N ARG A 254 -14.29 -6.78 12.57
CA ARG A 254 -15.69 -6.46 12.88
C ARG A 254 -16.13 -5.08 12.35
N GLY A 255 -15.64 -4.74 11.16
CA GLY A 255 -15.95 -3.49 10.46
C GLY A 255 -15.05 -2.31 10.83
N PHE A 256 -15.04 -1.29 9.98
CA PHE A 256 -14.24 -0.10 10.19
C PHE A 256 -14.90 0.86 11.18
N HIS A 257 -14.04 1.51 11.97
CA HIS A 257 -14.40 2.51 12.97
C HIS A 257 -13.55 3.75 12.73
N GLY A 258 -14.01 4.92 13.18
CA GLY A 258 -13.28 6.17 12.96
C GLY A 258 -13.61 6.75 11.60
N CYS A 259 -12.68 7.47 10.98
CA CYS A 259 -12.90 8.24 9.75
C CYS A 259 -12.51 7.46 8.48
N ILE A 260 -12.89 7.98 7.30
CA ILE A 260 -12.60 7.36 6.00
C ILE A 260 -11.08 7.24 5.79
N GLU A 261 -10.31 8.24 6.21
CA GLU A 261 -8.85 8.28 6.07
C GLU A 261 -8.18 7.15 6.83
N SER A 262 -8.67 6.85 8.04
CA SER A 262 -8.14 5.72 8.81
C SER A 262 -8.46 4.37 8.19
N ALA A 263 -9.67 4.20 7.64
CA ALA A 263 -10.04 2.99 6.92
C ALA A 263 -9.22 2.84 5.64
N HIS A 264 -9.03 3.93 4.90
CA HIS A 264 -8.17 4.00 3.71
C HIS A 264 -6.74 3.60 4.04
N ALA A 265 -6.13 4.16 5.08
CA ALA A 265 -4.77 3.80 5.47
C ALA A 265 -4.63 2.33 5.86
N ILE A 266 -5.61 1.73 6.54
CA ILE A 266 -5.59 0.30 6.86
C ILE A 266 -5.67 -0.55 5.59
N MET A 267 -6.60 -0.21 4.68
CA MET A 267 -6.74 -0.92 3.40
C MET A 267 -5.51 -0.76 2.52
N LYS A 268 -4.88 0.42 2.54
CA LYS A 268 -3.63 0.67 1.84
C LYS A 268 -2.49 -0.18 2.37
N GLY A 269 -2.36 -0.29 3.69
CA GLY A 269 -1.34 -1.16 4.26
C GLY A 269 -1.64 -2.65 4.04
N LEU A 270 -2.91 -3.04 3.86
CA LEU A 270 -3.28 -4.38 3.44
C LEU A 270 -2.87 -4.65 1.98
N GLU A 271 -3.11 -3.72 1.06
CA GLU A 271 -2.60 -3.77 -0.33
C GLU A 271 -1.07 -3.94 -0.34
N ILE A 272 -0.34 -3.10 0.42
CA ILE A 272 1.11 -3.21 0.56
C ILE A 272 1.50 -4.58 1.11
N ASN A 273 0.84 -5.06 2.16
CA ASN A 273 1.19 -6.34 2.74
C ASN A 273 0.91 -7.52 1.78
N TYR A 274 -0.17 -7.45 1.02
CA TYR A 274 -0.49 -8.42 -0.02
C TYR A 274 0.60 -8.46 -1.09
N ASN A 275 0.91 -7.31 -1.69
CA ASN A 275 1.86 -7.22 -2.80
C ASN A 275 3.29 -7.58 -2.40
N PHE A 276 3.73 -7.10 -1.23
CA PHE A 276 5.14 -7.21 -0.84
C PHE A 276 5.41 -8.39 0.09
N ASN A 277 4.52 -8.76 1.02
CA ASN A 277 4.82 -9.81 2.02
C ASN A 277 4.16 -11.16 1.74
N ARG A 278 2.99 -11.20 1.08
CA ARG A 278 2.27 -12.47 0.86
C ARG A 278 2.88 -13.23 -0.30
N LYS A 279 3.26 -14.49 -0.06
CA LYS A 279 3.75 -15.41 -1.09
C LYS A 279 2.59 -16.13 -1.77
N HIS A 280 2.68 -16.33 -3.07
CA HIS A 280 1.67 -17.02 -3.87
C HIS A 280 2.20 -18.34 -4.40
N MET A 281 1.45 -19.42 -4.22
CA MET A 281 1.81 -20.74 -4.75
C MET A 281 1.89 -20.74 -6.27
N THR A 282 0.97 -20.04 -6.94
CA THR A 282 0.95 -19.91 -8.41
C THR A 282 2.12 -19.11 -8.98
N LEU A 283 2.85 -18.38 -8.14
CA LEU A 283 4.05 -17.62 -8.52
C LEU A 283 5.34 -18.30 -8.02
N GLY A 284 5.30 -19.60 -7.74
CA GLY A 284 6.46 -20.33 -7.24
C GLY A 284 6.93 -19.85 -5.86
N LYS A 285 5.98 -19.52 -4.96
CA LYS A 285 6.23 -18.95 -3.62
C LYS A 285 6.92 -17.58 -3.64
N LYS A 286 6.86 -16.85 -4.76
CA LYS A 286 7.21 -15.43 -4.83
C LYS A 286 6.03 -14.55 -4.40
N THR A 287 6.32 -13.32 -4.00
CA THR A 287 5.29 -12.29 -3.77
C THR A 287 4.95 -11.59 -5.07
N PRO A 288 3.76 -10.98 -5.22
CA PRO A 288 3.42 -10.24 -6.44
C PRO A 288 4.46 -9.19 -6.82
N ALA A 289 4.97 -8.44 -5.84
CA ALA A 289 6.02 -7.44 -6.05
C ALA A 289 7.35 -8.03 -6.58
N GLU A 290 7.71 -9.26 -6.21
CA GLU A 290 8.93 -9.92 -6.71
C GLU A 290 8.81 -10.28 -8.21
N VAL A 291 7.59 -10.42 -8.72
CA VAL A 291 7.32 -10.69 -10.14
C VAL A 291 7.14 -9.38 -10.92
N ALA A 292 6.36 -8.46 -10.36
CA ALA A 292 5.99 -7.21 -11.02
C ALA A 292 7.10 -6.13 -10.95
N ILE A 293 7.98 -6.19 -9.95
CA ILE A 293 9.04 -5.19 -9.71
C ILE A 293 10.38 -5.92 -9.50
N PRO A 294 10.89 -6.65 -10.51
CA PRO A 294 12.03 -7.56 -10.33
C PRO A 294 13.33 -6.85 -9.96
N HIS A 295 13.44 -5.54 -10.22
CA HIS A 295 14.60 -4.74 -9.88
C HIS A 295 14.61 -4.25 -8.41
N LEU A 296 13.50 -4.39 -7.68
CA LEU A 296 13.39 -3.97 -6.29
C LEU A 296 13.67 -5.17 -5.37
N GLU A 297 14.92 -5.30 -4.94
CA GLU A 297 15.33 -6.35 -4.02
C GLU A 297 15.15 -5.89 -2.57
N LEU A 298 14.20 -6.53 -1.87
CA LEU A 298 13.93 -6.31 -0.44
C LEU A 298 14.47 -7.48 0.39
N GLY A 299 14.90 -7.19 1.61
CA GLY A 299 15.30 -8.19 2.59
C GLY A 299 14.12 -8.95 3.20
N VAL A 300 14.41 -9.71 4.27
CA VAL A 300 13.40 -10.54 4.97
C VAL A 300 12.30 -9.66 5.58
N ASN A 301 12.69 -8.56 6.24
CA ASN A 301 11.73 -7.61 6.80
C ASN A 301 11.39 -6.53 5.75
N LYS A 302 10.46 -6.84 4.86
CA LYS A 302 10.13 -5.96 3.74
C LYS A 302 9.50 -4.65 4.17
N TRP A 303 8.72 -4.64 5.26
CA TRP A 303 8.22 -3.39 5.86
C TRP A 303 9.36 -2.47 6.29
N LEU A 304 10.42 -3.00 6.93
CA LEU A 304 11.58 -2.20 7.33
C LEU A 304 12.26 -1.54 6.14
N ASP A 305 12.48 -2.32 5.08
CA ASP A 305 13.16 -1.84 3.87
C ASP A 305 12.31 -0.80 3.14
N LEU A 306 11.01 -1.05 2.96
CA LEU A 306 10.09 -0.11 2.33
C LEU A 306 10.02 1.23 3.10
N ILE A 307 9.94 1.19 4.43
CA ILE A 307 9.92 2.40 5.26
C ILE A 307 11.23 3.21 5.11
N LYS A 308 12.38 2.52 5.05
CA LYS A 308 13.68 3.17 4.87
C LYS A 308 13.81 3.77 3.47
N LEU A 309 13.32 3.06 2.44
CA LEU A 309 13.29 3.53 1.06
C LEU A 309 12.38 4.75 0.86
N SER A 310 11.26 4.86 1.59
CA SER A 310 10.37 6.03 1.54
C SER A 310 11.02 7.35 1.98
N LYS A 311 12.27 7.31 2.44
CA LYS A 311 13.03 8.49 2.87
C LYS A 311 14.30 8.72 2.07
N VAL A 312 14.62 7.86 1.12
CA VAL A 312 15.78 8.06 0.24
C VAL A 312 15.36 8.97 -0.89
#